data_AF-A0A258HLI8-F1
#
_entry.id   AF-A0A258HLI8-F1
#
_cell.length_a   1.000
_cell.length_b   1.000
_cell.length_c   1.000
_cell.angle_alpha   90.00
_cell.angle_beta   90.00
_cell.angle_gamma   90.00
#
_symmetry.space_group_name_H-M   'P 1'
#
loop_
_entity.id
_entity.type
_entity.pdbx_description
1 polymer ?
#
loop_
_entity_poly.entity_id
_entity_poly.type
_entity_poly.pdbx_seq_one_letter_code
_entity_poly.pdbx_strand_id
1 'polypeptide(L)'
;MRLAKPFFQLPVLFDVERLQSEVAALPAEAWVSHPDSLAGNSAARLISAGGAETDSVHGQMLGTRWLTTMPYVQQVLAGFGVVWSRSRLMRLAPGARVPEHADINYHWHTRVRLHVPILTRPQVRFHCDGATVHMAAGEAWIFDNWRRHHVENGSDADRVHLVADTTGTAAFWRFACGPTPPRAQWRTMPWDPDAMPRLLTESVQQSPIMPAAEVQWLIDDLRAELTMSSEKGPDSGARSARFGLLLESFVQDWRQLCALHGVSGRARPEFERLAFAVHQAARPLAAGLVMRTNSAGALLVLEKRVLQHLVAADGTGT
;
A
#
# COMPACT_ATOMS: atom_id res chain seq x y z
N MET A 1 -5.15 -0.15 -4.09
CA MET A 1 -5.89 -0.80 -5.19
C MET A 1 -7.37 -0.55 -4.95
N ARG A 2 -8.18 -0.17 -5.96
CA ARG A 2 -9.61 0.12 -5.76
C ARG A 2 -10.41 -1.17 -5.59
N LEU A 3 -11.28 -1.23 -4.59
CA LEU A 3 -12.15 -2.38 -4.34
C LEU A 3 -13.63 -1.97 -4.52
N ALA A 4 -14.49 -2.96 -4.77
CA ALA A 4 -15.93 -2.69 -4.97
C ALA A 4 -16.64 -2.23 -3.67
N LYS A 5 -16.14 -2.65 -2.50
CA LYS A 5 -16.70 -2.32 -1.18
C LYS A 5 -15.60 -1.72 -0.29
N PRO A 6 -15.96 -0.93 0.74
CA PRO A 6 -14.98 -0.37 1.67
C PRO A 6 -14.19 -1.47 2.40
N PHE A 7 -14.85 -2.51 2.87
CA PHE A 7 -14.24 -3.61 3.63
C PHE A 7 -14.62 -4.97 3.07
N PHE A 8 -13.69 -5.92 3.16
CA PHE A 8 -13.91 -7.34 2.96
C PHE A 8 -13.34 -8.10 4.15
N GLN A 9 -14.17 -8.97 4.74
CA GLN A 9 -13.75 -9.95 5.73
C GLN A 9 -13.49 -11.26 5.01
N LEU A 10 -12.29 -11.81 5.19
CA LEU A 10 -11.85 -13.03 4.52
C LEU A 10 -12.30 -14.24 5.36
N PRO A 11 -12.81 -15.32 4.74
CA PRO A 11 -13.39 -16.46 5.46
C PRO A 11 -12.31 -17.43 5.98
N VAL A 12 -11.42 -16.93 6.84
CA VAL A 12 -10.36 -17.66 7.53
C VAL A 12 -10.19 -17.14 8.95
N LEU A 13 -9.86 -18.04 9.87
CA LEU A 13 -9.55 -17.75 11.27
C LEU A 13 -8.17 -18.26 11.64
N PHE A 14 -7.53 -17.62 12.61
CA PHE A 14 -6.21 -17.98 13.12
C PHE A 14 -6.23 -18.25 14.63
N ASP A 15 -5.21 -18.96 15.11
CA ASP A 15 -4.91 -19.17 16.51
C ASP A 15 -4.42 -17.85 17.14
N VAL A 16 -5.34 -17.19 17.83
CA VAL A 16 -5.11 -15.87 18.42
C VAL A 16 -4.05 -15.93 19.52
N GLU A 17 -4.12 -16.93 20.40
CA GLU A 17 -3.19 -17.06 21.53
C GLU A 17 -1.77 -17.25 21.04
N ARG A 18 -1.58 -18.08 20.00
CA ARG A 18 -0.26 -18.25 19.39
C ARG A 18 0.26 -16.95 18.79
N LEU A 19 -0.54 -16.22 18.00
CA LEU A 19 -0.12 -14.93 17.44
C LEU A 19 0.24 -13.92 18.55
N GLN A 20 -0.55 -13.86 19.61
CA GLN A 20 -0.32 -12.98 20.74
C GLN A 20 0.98 -13.34 21.48
N SER A 21 1.28 -14.63 21.63
CA SER A 21 2.54 -15.09 22.24
C SER A 21 3.77 -14.65 21.44
N GLU A 22 3.72 -14.72 20.10
CA GLU A 22 4.83 -14.29 19.24
C GLU A 22 5.00 -12.77 19.25
N VAL A 23 3.91 -12.01 19.29
CA VAL A 23 3.95 -10.54 19.45
C VAL A 23 4.53 -10.15 20.80
N ALA A 24 4.15 -10.83 21.88
CA ALA A 24 4.64 -10.55 23.23
C ALA A 24 6.14 -10.89 23.41
N ALA A 25 6.65 -11.85 22.63
CA ALA A 25 8.06 -12.24 22.66
C ALA A 25 8.99 -11.28 21.91
N LEU A 26 8.46 -10.34 21.13
CA LEU A 26 9.28 -9.34 20.44
C LEU A 26 9.90 -8.37 21.44
N PRO A 27 11.20 -8.09 21.34
CA PRO A 27 11.86 -7.16 22.25
C PRO A 27 11.49 -5.71 21.91
N ALA A 28 11.73 -4.79 22.84
CA ALA A 28 11.29 -3.40 22.71
C ALA A 28 11.89 -2.71 21.48
N GLU A 29 13.15 -3.02 21.14
CA GLU A 29 13.86 -2.48 19.98
C GLU A 29 13.28 -2.90 18.63
N ALA A 30 12.44 -3.95 18.58
CA ALA A 30 11.72 -4.30 17.36
C ALA A 30 10.67 -3.24 17.00
N TRP A 31 10.21 -2.45 17.96
CA TRP A 31 9.18 -1.44 17.77
C TRP A 31 9.78 -0.07 17.53
N VAL A 32 9.76 0.38 16.28
CA VAL A 32 10.18 1.73 15.92
C VAL A 32 8.99 2.64 15.69
N SER A 33 9.20 3.95 15.78
CA SER A 33 8.17 4.93 15.38
C SER A 33 7.76 4.71 13.92
N HIS A 34 6.47 4.87 13.64
CA HIS A 34 5.98 4.83 12.26
C HIS A 34 6.65 5.96 11.45
N PRO A 35 6.92 5.79 10.14
CA PRO A 35 7.56 6.82 9.32
C PRO A 35 6.87 8.17 9.35
N ASP A 36 5.53 8.17 9.46
CA ASP A 36 4.72 9.38 9.57
C ASP A 36 4.82 10.07 10.94
N SER A 37 5.58 9.49 11.88
CA SER A 37 5.86 10.02 13.22
C SER A 37 4.61 10.40 14.02
N LEU A 38 3.51 9.69 13.77
CA LEU A 38 2.25 9.86 14.50
C LEU A 38 2.43 9.38 15.95
N ALA A 39 2.11 10.24 16.91
CA ALA A 39 2.20 9.92 18.32
C ALA A 39 1.40 8.64 18.65
N GLY A 40 2.05 7.70 19.34
CA GLY A 40 1.45 6.41 19.69
C GLY A 40 1.36 5.39 18.55
N ASN A 41 1.93 5.67 17.36
CA ASN A 41 1.99 4.73 16.24
C ASN A 41 3.42 4.18 16.08
N SER A 42 3.56 2.87 16.20
CA SER A 42 4.84 2.17 16.07
C SER A 42 4.68 0.90 15.25
N ALA A 43 5.78 0.42 14.66
CA ALA A 43 5.76 -0.78 13.85
C ALA A 43 7.00 -1.64 14.05
N ALA A 44 6.82 -2.95 13.99
CA ALA A 44 7.89 -3.91 13.81
C ALA A 44 7.88 -4.41 12.35
N ARG A 45 8.98 -4.23 11.63
CA ARG A 45 9.09 -4.60 10.21
C ARG A 45 9.39 -6.09 10.10
N LEU A 46 8.58 -6.82 9.33
CA LEU A 46 8.68 -8.27 9.19
C LEU A 46 9.18 -8.68 7.81
N ILE A 47 8.72 -8.01 6.75
CA ILE A 47 9.24 -8.18 5.38
C ILE A 47 9.55 -6.80 4.81
N SER A 48 10.75 -6.63 4.28
CA SER A 48 11.27 -5.35 3.78
C SER A 48 12.44 -5.56 2.82
N ALA A 49 12.85 -4.48 2.15
CA ALA A 49 13.97 -4.51 1.20
C ALA A 49 15.25 -5.02 1.85
N GLY A 50 15.85 -6.05 1.27
CA GLY A 50 17.06 -6.72 1.74
C GLY A 50 16.93 -7.40 3.11
N GLY A 51 15.72 -7.50 3.69
CA GLY A 51 15.53 -7.96 5.07
C GLY A 51 16.02 -6.97 6.12
N ALA A 52 16.37 -5.75 5.70
CA ALA A 52 16.80 -4.66 6.57
C ALA A 52 15.59 -3.95 7.20
N GLU A 53 15.78 -3.26 8.32
CA GLU A 53 14.68 -2.52 8.99
C GLU A 53 14.40 -1.17 8.32
N THR A 54 14.03 -1.20 7.04
CA THR A 54 13.79 -0.02 6.18
C THR A 54 12.35 0.11 5.72
N ASP A 55 11.94 1.34 5.39
CA ASP A 55 10.65 1.65 4.76
C ASP A 55 10.69 1.68 3.23
N SER A 56 11.83 1.32 2.63
CA SER A 56 11.95 1.19 1.17
C SER A 56 10.85 0.28 0.61
N VAL A 57 10.22 0.76 -0.47
CA VAL A 57 9.27 -0.02 -1.29
C VAL A 57 9.97 -0.68 -2.48
N HIS A 58 11.27 -0.42 -2.65
CA HIS A 58 12.09 -0.92 -3.75
C HIS A 58 13.17 -1.87 -3.26
N GLY A 59 13.51 -2.84 -4.09
CA GLY A 59 14.50 -3.88 -3.82
C GLY A 59 13.87 -5.24 -3.53
N GLN A 60 14.71 -6.26 -3.42
CA GLN A 60 14.26 -7.61 -3.09
C GLN A 60 13.67 -7.64 -1.68
N MET A 61 12.43 -8.09 -1.54
CA MET A 61 11.76 -8.22 -0.25
C MET A 61 12.20 -9.52 0.42
N LEU A 62 12.68 -9.43 1.68
CA LEU A 62 13.09 -10.57 2.49
C LEU A 62 12.55 -10.42 3.91
N GLY A 63 12.41 -11.55 4.60
CA GLY A 63 12.09 -11.56 6.03
C GLY A 63 13.18 -10.87 6.84
N THR A 64 12.79 -10.03 7.80
CA THR A 64 13.72 -9.43 8.75
C THR A 64 14.09 -10.44 9.84
N ARG A 65 15.10 -10.10 10.66
CA ARG A 65 15.45 -10.85 11.88
C ARG A 65 14.28 -11.03 12.86
N TRP A 66 13.27 -10.16 12.81
CA TRP A 66 12.09 -10.29 13.67
C TRP A 66 11.15 -11.38 13.15
N LEU A 67 10.97 -11.49 11.83
CA LEU A 67 10.10 -12.53 11.27
C LEU A 67 10.66 -13.94 11.51
N THR A 68 11.99 -14.11 11.57
CA THR A 68 12.63 -15.41 11.81
C THR A 68 12.28 -16.01 13.18
N THR A 69 11.88 -15.19 14.15
CA THR A 69 11.45 -15.64 15.48
C THR A 69 9.94 -15.79 15.62
N MET A 70 9.18 -15.63 14.52
CA MET A 70 7.71 -15.69 14.50
C MET A 70 7.22 -16.80 13.55
N PRO A 71 7.43 -18.08 13.88
CA PRO A 71 7.13 -19.18 12.97
C PRO A 71 5.64 -19.28 12.63
N TYR A 72 4.72 -18.93 13.53
CA TYR A 72 3.30 -18.95 13.20
C TYR A 72 2.89 -17.79 12.29
N VAL A 73 3.45 -16.59 12.48
CA VAL A 73 3.27 -15.50 11.50
C VAL A 73 3.77 -15.92 10.11
N GLN A 74 4.87 -16.66 10.01
CA GLN A 74 5.33 -17.20 8.73
C GLN A 74 4.32 -18.19 8.12
N GLN A 75 3.69 -19.06 8.92
CA GLN A 75 2.62 -19.95 8.46
C GLN A 75 1.39 -19.19 7.99
N VAL A 76 0.96 -18.18 8.74
CA VAL A 76 -0.17 -17.31 8.38
C VAL A 76 0.09 -16.66 7.02
N LEU A 77 1.25 -16.05 6.83
CA LEU A 77 1.62 -15.40 5.57
C LEU A 77 1.72 -16.43 4.42
N ALA A 78 2.41 -17.55 4.62
CA ALA A 78 2.55 -18.59 3.59
C ALA A 78 1.20 -19.23 3.21
N GLY A 79 0.28 -19.34 4.16
CA GLY A 79 -1.02 -20.00 3.99
C GLY A 79 -1.98 -19.30 3.02
N PHE A 80 -1.75 -18.02 2.69
CA PHE A 80 -2.49 -17.34 1.63
C PHE A 80 -2.03 -17.72 0.22
N GLY A 81 -0.85 -18.33 0.06
CA GLY A 81 -0.34 -18.76 -1.24
C GLY A 81 -0.12 -17.60 -2.22
N VAL A 82 0.25 -16.42 -1.71
CA VAL A 82 0.54 -15.21 -2.49
C VAL A 82 1.99 -14.78 -2.31
N VAL A 83 2.44 -13.93 -3.23
CA VAL A 83 3.73 -13.25 -3.10
C VAL A 83 3.54 -12.00 -2.24
N TRP A 84 4.30 -11.89 -1.16
CA TRP A 84 4.26 -10.75 -0.26
C TRP A 84 5.28 -9.69 -0.63
N SER A 85 4.83 -8.45 -0.62
CA SER A 85 5.71 -7.30 -0.61
C SER A 85 6.12 -7.01 0.84
N ARG A 86 5.91 -5.78 1.32
CA ARG A 86 6.16 -5.41 2.72
C ARG A 86 5.16 -6.05 3.69
N SER A 87 5.66 -6.40 4.88
CA SER A 87 4.84 -6.88 6.01
C SER A 87 5.34 -6.30 7.33
N ARG A 88 4.42 -6.00 8.26
CA ARG A 88 4.69 -5.36 9.55
C ARG A 88 3.68 -5.78 10.62
N LEU A 89 4.08 -5.68 11.88
CA LEU A 89 3.14 -5.48 12.97
C LEU A 89 2.93 -3.97 13.15
N MET A 90 1.69 -3.53 13.14
CA MET A 90 1.30 -2.13 13.31
C MET A 90 0.64 -1.96 14.69
N ARG A 91 1.33 -1.26 15.59
CA ARG A 91 0.86 -0.96 16.95
C ARG A 91 0.35 0.47 17.06
N LEU A 92 -0.86 0.62 17.59
CA LEU A 92 -1.49 1.90 17.89
C LEU A 92 -1.83 1.97 19.40
N ALA A 93 -1.28 2.96 20.08
CA ALA A 93 -1.42 3.15 21.52
C ALA A 93 -2.86 3.45 21.96
N PRO A 94 -3.20 3.28 23.26
CA PRO A 94 -4.48 3.71 23.81
C PRO A 94 -4.79 5.17 23.48
N GLY A 95 -6.02 5.45 23.04
CA GLY A 95 -6.48 6.79 22.66
C GLY A 95 -5.85 7.38 21.39
N ALA A 96 -4.90 6.69 20.76
CA ALA A 96 -4.25 7.19 19.55
C ALA A 96 -5.14 6.99 18.30
N ARG A 97 -4.90 7.82 17.29
CA ARG A 97 -5.59 7.76 15.99
C ARG A 97 -4.62 7.87 14.84
N VAL A 98 -4.93 7.23 13.73
CA VAL A 98 -4.32 7.54 12.43
C VAL A 98 -5.28 8.49 11.71
N PRO A 99 -4.86 9.70 11.34
CA PRO A 99 -5.71 10.68 10.66
C PRO A 99 -6.28 10.16 9.35
N GLU A 100 -7.33 10.82 8.86
CA GLU A 100 -7.94 10.46 7.59
C GLU A 100 -7.02 10.73 6.40
N HIS A 101 -6.81 9.71 5.59
CA HIS A 101 -5.94 9.73 4.42
C HIS A 101 -6.40 8.74 3.36
N ALA A 102 -5.71 8.74 2.22
CA ALA A 102 -5.81 7.73 1.18
C ALA A 102 -4.39 7.33 0.72
N ASP A 103 -4.20 6.04 0.45
CA ASP A 103 -2.91 5.47 0.06
C ASP A 103 -2.66 5.73 -1.44
N ILE A 104 -2.22 6.93 -1.77
CA ILE A 104 -2.05 7.38 -3.15
C ILE A 104 -0.71 7.02 -3.80
N ASN A 105 0.25 6.53 -3.01
CA ASN A 105 1.60 6.20 -3.49
C ASN A 105 1.58 5.04 -4.51
N TYR A 106 2.56 5.06 -5.42
CA TYR A 106 2.79 4.01 -6.42
C TYR A 106 2.67 2.58 -5.87
N HIS A 107 3.26 2.30 -4.70
CA HIS A 107 3.29 0.97 -4.09
C HIS A 107 1.90 0.35 -3.93
N TRP A 108 0.92 1.15 -3.49
CA TRP A 108 -0.46 0.71 -3.25
C TRP A 108 -1.34 0.79 -4.48
N HIS A 109 -0.83 1.26 -5.62
CA HIS A 109 -1.62 1.27 -6.85
C HIS A 109 -2.01 -0.16 -7.27
N THR A 110 -1.07 -1.11 -7.14
CA THR A 110 -1.22 -2.49 -7.61
C THR A 110 -1.39 -3.50 -6.47
N ARG A 111 -1.22 -3.04 -5.23
CA ARG A 111 -1.23 -3.89 -4.04
C ARG A 111 -2.41 -3.59 -3.14
N VAL A 112 -2.91 -4.63 -2.51
CA VAL A 112 -3.87 -4.56 -1.41
C VAL A 112 -3.16 -4.90 -0.10
N ARG A 113 -3.61 -4.27 0.98
CA ARG A 113 -3.12 -4.56 2.33
C ARG A 113 -4.05 -5.53 3.04
N LEU A 114 -3.52 -6.70 3.38
CA LEU A 114 -4.12 -7.62 4.32
C LEU A 114 -3.91 -7.10 5.75
N HIS A 115 -4.94 -7.25 6.58
CA HIS A 115 -4.91 -7.05 8.01
C HIS A 115 -5.31 -8.34 8.73
N VAL A 116 -4.50 -8.76 9.69
CA VAL A 116 -4.84 -9.80 10.67
C VAL A 116 -4.75 -9.18 12.07
N PRO A 117 -5.88 -8.84 12.72
CA PRO A 117 -5.87 -8.31 14.07
C PRO A 117 -5.37 -9.36 15.08
N ILE A 118 -4.40 -8.98 15.92
CA ILE A 118 -3.80 -9.87 16.93
C ILE A 118 -4.18 -9.39 18.33
N LEU A 119 -3.94 -8.10 18.61
CA LEU A 119 -4.37 -7.41 19.81
C LEU A 119 -5.34 -6.32 19.39
N THR A 120 -6.59 -6.39 19.84
CA THR A 120 -7.63 -5.42 19.47
C THR A 120 -8.79 -5.51 20.46
N ARG A 121 -9.55 -4.43 20.62
CA ARG A 121 -10.75 -4.37 21.47
C ARG A 121 -11.92 -3.77 20.67
N PRO A 122 -13.19 -4.03 21.04
CA PRO A 122 -14.35 -3.52 20.30
C PRO A 122 -14.38 -1.99 20.10
N GLN A 123 -13.66 -1.23 20.92
CA GLN A 123 -13.50 0.23 20.82
C GLN A 123 -12.50 0.67 19.72
N VAL A 124 -11.75 -0.25 19.13
CA VAL A 124 -10.94 0.02 17.93
C VAL A 124 -11.86 0.03 16.72
N ARG A 125 -11.92 1.18 16.03
CA ARG A 125 -12.79 1.39 14.88
C ARG A 125 -11.98 1.77 13.65
N PHE A 126 -12.18 1.01 12.57
CA PHE A 126 -11.67 1.33 11.23
C PHE A 126 -12.80 1.96 10.43
N HIS A 127 -12.49 3.08 9.79
CA HIS A 127 -13.43 3.85 8.99
C HIS A 127 -12.94 3.91 7.55
N CYS A 128 -13.82 3.65 6.58
CA CYS A 128 -13.51 3.76 5.16
C CYS A 128 -14.80 4.11 4.43
N ASP A 129 -14.82 5.24 3.74
CA ASP A 129 -15.94 5.66 2.89
C ASP A 129 -17.31 5.61 3.60
N GLY A 130 -17.37 6.18 4.81
CA GLY A 130 -18.57 6.20 5.65
C GLY A 130 -18.90 4.89 6.37
N ALA A 131 -18.31 3.76 5.98
CA ALA A 131 -18.46 2.50 6.69
C ALA A 131 -17.51 2.43 7.90
N THR A 132 -17.96 1.79 8.98
CA THR A 132 -17.18 1.58 10.21
C THR A 132 -17.21 0.12 10.60
N VAL A 133 -16.04 -0.47 10.89
CA VAL A 133 -15.94 -1.86 11.37
C VAL A 133 -15.00 -1.95 12.57
N HIS A 134 -15.29 -2.93 13.44
CA HIS A 134 -14.28 -3.49 14.34
C HIS A 134 -13.78 -4.79 13.71
N MET A 135 -12.47 -4.88 13.48
CA MET A 135 -11.83 -6.11 13.02
C MET A 135 -11.43 -6.93 14.25
N ALA A 136 -12.04 -8.09 14.47
CA ALA A 136 -11.81 -8.88 15.68
C ALA A 136 -10.53 -9.72 15.60
N ALA A 137 -9.98 -10.08 16.77
CA ALA A 137 -8.75 -10.86 16.85
C ALA A 137 -8.88 -12.21 16.13
N GLY A 138 -7.85 -12.58 15.37
CA GLY A 138 -7.79 -13.85 14.63
C GLY A 138 -8.55 -13.86 13.31
N GLU A 139 -9.15 -12.74 12.90
CA GLU A 139 -9.79 -12.59 11.60
C GLU A 139 -8.81 -12.11 10.52
N ALA A 140 -9.21 -12.17 9.26
CA ALA A 140 -8.50 -11.55 8.14
C ALA A 140 -9.39 -10.53 7.42
N TRP A 141 -8.79 -9.40 7.05
CA TRP A 141 -9.50 -8.29 6.42
C TRP A 141 -8.65 -7.66 5.32
N ILE A 142 -9.30 -7.18 4.26
CA ILE A 142 -8.75 -6.19 3.34
C ILE A 142 -9.73 -5.02 3.26
N PHE A 143 -9.24 -3.83 2.92
CA PHE A 143 -10.09 -2.68 2.68
C PHE A 143 -9.57 -1.83 1.53
N ASP A 144 -10.46 -1.00 0.98
CA ASP A 144 -10.13 -0.10 -0.12
C ASP A 144 -9.30 1.08 0.40
N ASN A 145 -7.98 0.90 0.44
CA ASN A 145 -7.07 1.94 0.88
C ASN A 145 -6.97 3.14 -0.07
N TRP A 146 -7.63 3.08 -1.23
CA TRP A 146 -7.78 4.23 -2.11
C TRP A 146 -8.82 5.23 -1.63
N ARG A 147 -9.85 4.75 -0.94
CA ARG A 147 -10.88 5.61 -0.35
C ARG A 147 -10.32 6.27 0.90
N ARG A 148 -10.92 7.40 1.28
CA ARG A 148 -10.58 8.05 2.54
C ARG A 148 -10.87 7.10 3.70
N HIS A 149 -9.87 6.90 4.53
CA HIS A 149 -9.94 6.00 5.66
C HIS A 149 -9.12 6.52 6.84
N HIS A 150 -9.54 6.14 8.04
CA HIS A 150 -8.86 6.42 9.29
C HIS A 150 -9.10 5.29 10.29
N VAL A 151 -8.33 5.29 11.38
CA VAL A 151 -8.52 4.32 12.47
C VAL A 151 -8.32 5.01 13.80
N GLU A 152 -9.18 4.66 14.75
CA GLU A 152 -9.16 5.15 16.12
C GLU A 152 -8.99 3.97 17.07
N ASN A 153 -8.06 4.07 18.01
CA ASN A 153 -7.98 3.16 19.15
C ASN A 153 -8.64 3.83 20.36
N GLY A 154 -9.96 3.73 20.46
CA GLY A 154 -10.72 4.26 21.61
C GLY A 154 -10.63 3.38 22.87
N SER A 155 -9.69 2.43 22.93
CA SER A 155 -9.52 1.53 24.06
C SER A 155 -8.41 1.99 25.02
N ASP A 156 -8.33 1.31 26.16
CA ASP A 156 -7.32 1.43 27.20
C ASP A 156 -6.09 0.54 26.96
N ALA A 157 -6.01 -0.16 25.83
CA ALA A 157 -4.92 -1.09 25.50
C ALA A 157 -4.34 -0.83 24.11
N ASP A 158 -3.10 -1.29 23.90
CA ASP A 158 -2.48 -1.29 22.59
C ASP A 158 -3.28 -2.14 21.60
N ARG A 159 -3.39 -1.65 20.36
CA ARG A 159 -3.90 -2.40 19.22
C ARG A 159 -2.73 -2.84 18.35
N VAL A 160 -2.62 -4.13 18.02
CA VAL A 160 -1.61 -4.68 17.10
C VAL A 160 -2.28 -5.48 16.00
N HIS A 161 -2.06 -5.08 14.75
CA HIS A 161 -2.43 -5.88 13.56
C HIS A 161 -1.16 -6.31 12.83
N LEU A 162 -1.10 -7.56 12.39
CA LEU A 162 -0.22 -7.95 11.29
C LEU A 162 -0.79 -7.36 10.00
N VAL A 163 0.03 -6.66 9.23
CA VAL A 163 -0.31 -6.13 7.93
C VAL A 163 0.67 -6.63 6.88
N ALA A 164 0.17 -7.00 5.70
CA ALA A 164 1.02 -7.46 4.60
C ALA A 164 0.45 -7.02 3.25
N ASP A 165 1.29 -6.47 2.40
CA ASP A 165 0.92 -5.95 1.09
C ASP A 165 1.15 -7.01 0.00
N THR A 166 0.20 -7.24 -0.90
CA THR A 166 0.32 -8.19 -2.02
C THR A 166 -0.46 -7.71 -3.25
N THR A 167 -0.02 -8.12 -4.45
CA THR A 167 -0.81 -7.99 -5.68
C THR A 167 -1.92 -9.04 -5.78
N GLY A 168 -1.80 -10.13 -5.00
CA GLY A 168 -2.73 -11.25 -4.99
C GLY A 168 -2.63 -12.15 -6.22
N THR A 169 -3.23 -13.34 -6.12
CA THR A 169 -3.47 -14.25 -7.24
C THR A 169 -4.96 -14.25 -7.59
N ALA A 170 -5.33 -14.79 -8.75
CA ALA A 170 -6.75 -14.97 -9.09
C ALA A 170 -7.50 -15.81 -8.02
N ALA A 171 -6.83 -16.79 -7.41
CA ALA A 171 -7.39 -17.58 -6.32
C ALA A 171 -7.59 -16.74 -5.06
N PHE A 172 -6.61 -15.91 -4.68
CA PHE A 172 -6.73 -14.97 -3.56
C PHE A 172 -7.91 -14.01 -3.77
N TRP A 173 -8.07 -13.44 -4.96
CA TRP A 173 -9.16 -12.50 -5.23
C TRP A 173 -10.54 -13.15 -5.20
N ARG A 174 -10.69 -14.39 -5.70
CA ARG A 174 -11.93 -15.16 -5.54
C ARG A 174 -12.21 -15.49 -4.07
N PHE A 175 -11.19 -15.80 -3.30
CA PHE A 175 -11.30 -16.08 -1.87
C PHE A 175 -11.70 -14.82 -1.07
N ALA A 176 -11.05 -13.69 -1.33
CA ALA A 176 -11.23 -12.46 -0.56
C ALA A 176 -12.47 -11.66 -0.94
N CYS A 177 -12.81 -11.61 -2.22
CA CYS A 177 -13.91 -10.80 -2.75
C CYS A 177 -15.12 -11.62 -3.23
N GLY A 178 -15.05 -12.96 -3.14
CA GLY A 178 -16.15 -13.85 -3.48
C GLY A 178 -17.26 -13.86 -2.42
N PRO A 179 -18.29 -14.71 -2.60
CA PRO A 179 -19.34 -14.90 -1.60
C PRO A 179 -18.74 -15.38 -0.29
N THR A 180 -19.03 -14.67 0.81
CA THR A 180 -18.61 -15.09 2.15
C THR A 180 -19.50 -16.24 2.62
N PRO A 181 -18.98 -17.45 2.86
CA PRO A 181 -19.76 -18.55 3.40
C PRO A 181 -20.17 -18.27 4.86
N PRO A 182 -21.17 -18.99 5.41
CA PRO A 182 -21.50 -18.94 6.83
C PRO A 182 -20.27 -19.15 7.71
N ARG A 183 -20.16 -18.42 8.83
CA ARG A 183 -18.96 -18.42 9.69
C ARG A 183 -18.54 -19.81 10.18
N ALA A 184 -19.49 -20.72 10.39
CA ALA A 184 -19.22 -22.10 10.79
C ALA A 184 -18.44 -22.93 9.75
N GLN A 185 -18.37 -22.46 8.49
CA GLN A 185 -17.64 -23.10 7.39
C GLN A 185 -16.27 -22.46 7.13
N TRP A 186 -15.88 -21.47 7.93
CA TRP A 186 -14.61 -20.78 7.72
C TRP A 186 -13.47 -21.71 8.09
N ARG A 187 -12.42 -21.66 7.27
CA ARG A 187 -11.20 -22.43 7.54
C ARG A 187 -10.51 -21.83 8.75
N THR A 188 -10.22 -22.65 9.76
CA THR A 188 -9.24 -22.29 10.78
C THR A 188 -7.86 -22.76 10.31
N MET A 189 -6.87 -21.88 10.39
CA MET A 189 -5.47 -22.21 10.16
C MET A 189 -4.82 -22.39 11.53
N PRO A 190 -4.72 -23.60 12.09
CA PRO A 190 -4.10 -23.80 13.40
C PRO A 190 -2.59 -23.60 13.32
N TRP A 191 -1.96 -23.43 14.49
CA TRP A 191 -0.52 -23.59 14.61
C TRP A 191 -0.13 -25.05 14.39
N ASP A 192 0.87 -25.26 13.54
CA ASP A 192 1.48 -26.57 13.30
C ASP A 192 2.98 -26.50 13.60
N PRO A 193 3.49 -27.12 14.68
CA PRO A 193 4.91 -27.05 15.03
C PRO A 193 5.84 -27.70 14.00
N ASP A 194 5.32 -28.62 13.17
CA ASP A 194 6.09 -29.37 12.19
C ASP A 194 6.01 -28.74 10.79
N ALA A 195 5.19 -27.71 10.60
CA ALA A 195 5.04 -27.05 9.31
C ALA A 195 6.31 -26.29 8.92
N MET A 196 6.73 -26.49 7.66
CA MET A 196 7.80 -25.73 7.01
C MET A 196 7.21 -24.76 5.99
N PRO A 197 6.71 -23.58 6.42
CA PRO A 197 6.02 -22.66 5.53
C PRO A 197 6.97 -22.12 4.45
N ARG A 198 6.56 -22.21 3.19
CA ARG A 198 7.25 -21.55 2.09
C ARG A 198 6.72 -20.13 1.92
N LEU A 199 7.39 -19.17 2.55
CA LEU A 199 7.08 -17.75 2.35
C LEU A 199 7.56 -17.30 0.97
N LEU A 200 6.66 -16.71 0.19
CA LEU A 200 6.98 -16.13 -1.11
C LEU A 200 7.02 -14.61 -0.98
N THR A 201 8.09 -13.99 -1.45
CA THR A 201 8.28 -12.53 -1.39
C THR A 201 8.63 -11.93 -2.74
N GLU A 202 8.30 -10.66 -2.94
CA GLU A 202 8.59 -9.94 -4.18
C GLU A 202 10.11 -9.82 -4.40
N SER A 203 10.56 -10.22 -5.58
CA SER A 203 11.96 -10.11 -6.01
C SER A 203 12.16 -9.10 -7.15
N VAL A 204 11.11 -8.35 -7.49
CA VAL A 204 11.12 -7.40 -8.61
C VAL A 204 12.11 -6.28 -8.30
N GLN A 205 13.09 -6.11 -9.20
CA GLN A 205 14.01 -4.98 -9.17
C GLN A 205 13.39 -3.82 -9.94
N GLN A 206 13.52 -2.61 -9.41
CA GLN A 206 13.07 -1.40 -10.07
C GLN A 206 13.91 -1.20 -11.35
N SER A 207 13.26 -0.93 -12.48
CA SER A 207 13.98 -0.51 -13.69
C SER A 207 14.59 0.87 -13.47
N PRO A 208 15.83 1.15 -13.93
CA PRO A 208 16.44 2.47 -13.80
C PRO A 208 15.56 3.60 -14.34
N ILE A 209 14.86 3.33 -15.44
CA ILE A 209 13.81 4.16 -16.01
C ILE A 209 12.52 3.36 -16.06
N MET A 210 11.41 3.92 -15.60
CA MET A 210 10.09 3.29 -15.66
C MET A 210 9.68 3.03 -17.13
N PRO A 211 9.28 1.80 -17.49
CA PRO A 211 8.85 1.48 -18.84
C PRO A 211 7.65 2.33 -19.31
N ALA A 212 7.65 2.72 -20.59
CA ALA A 212 6.60 3.59 -21.14
C ALA A 212 5.17 3.03 -21.01
N ALA A 213 5.01 1.71 -21.04
CA ALA A 213 3.71 1.07 -20.84
C ALA A 213 3.18 1.28 -19.41
N GLU A 214 4.06 1.23 -18.41
CA GLU A 214 3.71 1.46 -17.02
C GLU A 214 3.37 2.94 -16.77
N VAL A 215 4.16 3.86 -17.34
CA VAL A 215 3.85 5.30 -17.28
C VAL A 215 2.49 5.61 -17.90
N GLN A 216 2.19 5.07 -19.09
CA GLN A 216 0.89 5.24 -19.75
C GLN A 216 -0.25 4.75 -18.84
N TRP A 217 -0.09 3.56 -18.26
CA TRP A 217 -1.11 2.98 -17.39
C TRP A 217 -1.41 3.85 -16.15
N LEU A 218 -0.37 4.30 -15.45
CA LEU A 218 -0.53 5.16 -14.27
C LEU A 218 -1.17 6.50 -14.61
N ILE A 219 -0.79 7.08 -15.75
CA ILE A 219 -1.32 8.37 -16.22
C ILE A 219 -2.78 8.23 -16.66
N ASP A 220 -3.15 7.18 -17.38
CA ASP A 220 -4.54 6.97 -17.79
C ASP A 220 -5.45 6.73 -16.59
N ASP A 221 -5.00 5.97 -15.59
CA ASP A 221 -5.74 5.78 -14.33
C ASP A 221 -5.96 7.11 -13.60
N LEU A 222 -4.92 7.94 -13.49
CA LEU A 222 -5.03 9.27 -12.89
C LEU A 222 -6.03 10.14 -13.65
N ARG A 223 -5.92 10.18 -14.98
CA ARG A 223 -6.78 10.98 -15.85
C ARG A 223 -8.25 10.58 -15.75
N ALA A 224 -8.54 9.27 -15.68
CA ALA A 224 -9.89 8.76 -15.52
C ALA A 224 -10.55 9.19 -14.20
N GLU A 225 -9.76 9.52 -13.18
CA GLU A 225 -10.22 9.98 -11.87
C GLU A 225 -10.33 11.49 -11.73
N LEU A 226 -9.85 12.27 -12.69
CA LEU A 226 -9.85 13.73 -12.57
C LEU A 226 -11.28 14.27 -12.45
N THR A 227 -11.47 15.11 -11.44
CA THR A 227 -12.65 15.94 -11.28
C THR A 227 -12.28 17.29 -10.69
N MET A 228 -13.21 18.23 -10.73
CA MET A 228 -13.05 19.53 -10.10
C MET A 228 -13.51 19.47 -8.64
N SER A 229 -12.75 20.11 -7.75
CA SER A 229 -13.32 20.53 -6.46
C SER A 229 -14.48 21.50 -6.72
N SER A 230 -15.40 21.64 -5.76
CA SER A 230 -16.67 22.37 -5.89
C SER A 230 -16.56 23.85 -6.31
N GLU A 231 -15.37 24.43 -6.41
CA GLU A 231 -15.12 25.79 -6.89
C GLU A 231 -14.96 25.84 -8.42
N LYS A 232 -16.06 26.13 -9.12
CA LYS A 232 -16.06 26.34 -10.58
C LYS A 232 -15.75 27.80 -10.91
N GLY A 233 -14.46 28.11 -11.07
CA GLY A 233 -14.05 29.32 -11.77
C GLY A 233 -14.37 29.23 -13.28
N PRO A 234 -14.55 30.37 -13.98
CA PRO A 234 -14.93 30.39 -15.40
C PRO A 234 -13.98 29.60 -16.32
N ASP A 235 -12.70 29.46 -15.95
CA ASP A 235 -11.68 28.75 -16.74
C ASP A 235 -11.37 27.31 -16.27
N SER A 236 -12.15 26.79 -15.33
CA SER A 236 -11.89 25.48 -14.70
C SER A 236 -11.89 24.32 -15.72
N GLY A 237 -12.88 24.28 -16.62
CA GLY A 237 -12.95 23.27 -17.68
C GLY A 237 -11.78 23.31 -18.65
N ALA A 238 -11.41 24.50 -19.15
CA ALA A 238 -10.28 24.67 -20.05
C ALA A 238 -8.94 24.32 -19.39
N ARG A 239 -8.80 24.58 -18.08
CA ARG A 239 -7.62 24.17 -17.30
C ARG A 239 -7.53 22.66 -17.14
N SER A 240 -8.64 22.01 -16.80
CA SER A 240 -8.73 20.54 -16.71
C SER A 240 -8.35 19.87 -18.03
N ALA A 241 -8.87 20.38 -19.15
CA ALA A 241 -8.52 19.90 -20.49
C ALA A 241 -7.02 20.07 -20.78
N ARG A 242 -6.44 21.24 -20.47
CA ARG A 242 -4.99 21.47 -20.63
C ARG A 242 -4.13 20.56 -19.76
N PHE A 243 -4.55 20.28 -18.53
CA PHE A 243 -3.87 19.33 -17.65
C PHE A 243 -3.91 17.92 -18.26
N GLY A 244 -5.07 17.49 -18.76
CA GLY A 244 -5.23 16.22 -19.47
C GLY A 244 -4.31 16.09 -20.69
N LEU A 245 -4.29 17.11 -21.55
CA LEU A 245 -3.42 17.17 -22.73
C LEU A 245 -1.94 17.13 -22.36
N LEU A 246 -1.53 17.87 -21.32
CA LEU A 246 -0.15 17.85 -20.82
C LEU A 246 0.29 16.43 -20.45
N LEU A 247 -0.57 15.69 -19.73
CA LEU A 247 -0.28 14.32 -19.34
C LEU A 247 -0.22 13.37 -20.55
N GLU A 248 -1.07 13.55 -21.55
CA GLU A 248 -1.01 12.78 -22.80
C GLU A 248 0.30 13.03 -23.56
N SER A 249 0.67 14.30 -23.74
CA SER A 249 1.93 14.68 -24.40
C SER A 249 3.13 14.11 -23.63
N PHE A 250 3.14 14.21 -22.30
CA PHE A 250 4.19 13.62 -21.48
C PHE A 250 4.37 12.12 -21.74
N VAL A 251 3.27 11.36 -21.84
CA VAL A 251 3.37 9.91 -22.13
C VAL A 251 3.93 9.64 -23.53
N GLN A 252 3.54 10.46 -24.53
CA GLN A 252 4.07 10.34 -25.89
C GLN A 252 5.58 10.61 -25.93
N ASP A 253 6.02 11.68 -25.26
CA ASP A 253 7.44 12.05 -25.19
C ASP A 253 8.26 11.02 -24.39
N TRP A 254 7.72 10.53 -23.26
CA TRP A 254 8.36 9.49 -22.47
C TRP A 254 8.53 8.20 -23.29
N ARG A 255 7.51 7.82 -24.07
CA ARG A 255 7.57 6.68 -24.98
C ARG A 255 8.65 6.86 -26.05
N GLN A 256 8.81 8.06 -26.61
CA GLN A 256 9.87 8.35 -27.56
C GLN A 256 11.26 8.21 -26.92
N LEU A 257 11.46 8.74 -25.72
CA LEU A 257 12.73 8.58 -24.99
C LEU A 257 13.02 7.10 -24.68
N CYS A 258 12.02 6.33 -24.23
CA CYS A 258 12.18 4.88 -24.03
C CYS A 258 12.51 4.14 -25.33
N ALA A 259 11.89 4.51 -26.45
CA ALA A 259 12.16 3.88 -27.75
C ALA A 259 13.60 4.19 -28.23
N LEU A 260 14.09 5.41 -27.98
CA LEU A 260 15.42 5.84 -28.41
C LEU A 260 16.55 5.29 -27.51
N HIS A 261 16.34 5.28 -26.19
CA HIS A 261 17.41 5.02 -25.20
C HIS A 261 17.22 3.72 -24.40
N GLY A 262 16.06 3.06 -24.52
CA GLY A 262 15.69 1.94 -23.66
C GLY A 262 15.40 2.38 -22.22
N VAL A 263 15.33 1.39 -21.31
CA VAL A 263 15.00 1.61 -19.88
C VAL A 263 16.19 1.38 -18.93
N SER A 264 17.39 1.17 -19.47
CA SER A 264 18.57 0.79 -18.69
C SER A 264 19.23 1.97 -17.94
N GLY A 265 18.75 3.20 -18.12
CA GLY A 265 19.31 4.40 -17.49
C GLY A 265 20.40 5.12 -18.30
N ARG A 266 20.69 4.71 -19.54
CA ARG A 266 21.76 5.31 -20.37
C ARG A 266 21.61 6.83 -20.59
N ALA A 267 20.37 7.31 -20.74
CA ALA A 267 20.03 8.71 -21.00
C ALA A 267 19.26 9.33 -19.83
N ARG A 268 19.69 9.02 -18.61
CA ARG A 268 19.04 9.46 -17.38
C ARG A 268 18.79 10.99 -17.32
N PRO A 269 19.74 11.87 -17.69
CA PRO A 269 19.50 13.31 -17.71
C PRO A 269 18.34 13.74 -18.61
N GLU A 270 18.14 13.07 -19.75
CA GLU A 270 17.03 13.33 -20.67
C GLU A 270 15.67 13.02 -20.01
N PHE A 271 15.56 11.86 -19.36
CA PHE A 271 14.35 11.47 -18.65
C PHE A 271 14.06 12.38 -17.45
N GLU A 272 15.07 12.74 -16.67
CA GLU A 272 14.94 13.67 -15.54
C GLU A 272 14.48 15.06 -16.00
N ARG A 273 15.05 15.58 -17.10
CA ARG A 273 14.60 16.86 -17.70
C ARG A 273 13.13 16.80 -18.09
N LEU A 274 12.67 15.72 -18.73
CA LEU A 274 11.26 15.57 -19.12
C LEU A 274 10.34 15.46 -17.88
N ALA A 275 10.72 14.68 -16.87
CA ALA A 275 9.98 14.55 -15.62
C ALA A 275 9.87 15.89 -14.86
N PHE A 276 10.94 16.69 -14.85
CA PHE A 276 10.94 18.03 -14.28
C PHE A 276 10.05 18.99 -15.08
N ALA A 277 10.15 18.97 -16.40
CA ALA A 277 9.37 19.86 -17.27
C ALA A 277 7.85 19.61 -17.12
N VAL A 278 7.41 18.35 -17.11
CA VAL A 278 5.99 18.03 -16.89
C VAL A 278 5.53 18.44 -15.49
N HIS A 279 6.37 18.29 -14.46
CA HIS A 279 6.05 18.74 -13.11
C HIS A 279 5.81 20.26 -13.06
N GLN A 280 6.73 21.05 -13.62
CA GLN A 280 6.58 22.51 -13.64
C GLN A 280 5.34 22.96 -14.42
N ALA A 281 5.07 22.33 -15.57
CA ALA A 281 3.88 22.64 -16.37
C ALA A 281 2.57 22.22 -15.70
N ALA A 282 2.58 21.13 -14.92
CA ALA A 282 1.41 20.61 -14.23
C ALA A 282 0.97 21.50 -13.06
N ARG A 283 1.91 22.12 -12.34
CA ARG A 283 1.64 22.93 -11.13
C ARG A 283 0.53 23.99 -11.29
N PRO A 284 0.58 24.92 -12.26
CA PRO A 284 -0.46 25.94 -12.42
C PRO A 284 -1.79 25.38 -12.95
N LEU A 285 -1.74 24.22 -13.62
CA LEU A 285 -2.91 23.56 -14.20
C LEU A 285 -3.67 22.68 -13.19
N ALA A 286 -2.99 22.18 -12.16
CA ALA A 286 -3.55 21.28 -11.17
C ALA A 286 -4.46 21.95 -10.12
N ALA A 287 -4.51 23.29 -10.07
CA ALA A 287 -5.31 24.02 -9.10
C ALA A 287 -6.80 23.63 -9.16
N GLY A 288 -7.34 23.15 -8.04
CA GLY A 288 -8.72 22.67 -7.92
C GLY A 288 -8.98 21.29 -8.54
N LEU A 289 -8.00 20.67 -9.20
CA LEU A 289 -8.14 19.31 -9.71
C LEU A 289 -7.89 18.30 -8.60
N VAL A 290 -8.83 17.39 -8.41
CA VAL A 290 -8.78 16.34 -7.39
C VAL A 290 -9.17 14.99 -7.99
N MET A 291 -8.83 13.91 -7.30
CA MET A 291 -9.33 12.58 -7.64
C MET A 291 -10.77 12.42 -7.16
N ARG A 292 -11.63 11.92 -8.03
CA ARG A 292 -13.06 11.69 -7.75
C ARG A 292 -13.29 10.85 -6.49
N THR A 293 -12.53 9.76 -6.32
CA THR A 293 -12.79 8.79 -5.26
C THR A 293 -12.38 9.26 -3.86
N ASN A 294 -11.34 10.10 -3.74
CA ASN A 294 -10.76 10.42 -2.42
C ASN A 294 -10.44 11.90 -2.21
N SER A 295 -10.75 12.75 -3.19
CA SER A 295 -10.48 14.20 -3.16
C SER A 295 -9.00 14.56 -3.00
N ALA A 296 -8.06 13.63 -3.18
CA ALA A 296 -6.63 13.94 -3.18
C ALA A 296 -6.30 14.85 -4.38
N GLY A 297 -5.45 15.86 -4.17
CA GLY A 297 -5.05 16.79 -5.23
C GLY A 297 -4.36 16.07 -6.39
N ALA A 298 -4.72 16.42 -7.63
CA ALA A 298 -4.20 15.77 -8.82
C ALA A 298 -2.66 15.87 -8.95
N LEU A 299 -2.08 17.01 -8.58
CA LEU A 299 -0.62 17.18 -8.56
C LEU A 299 0.04 16.26 -7.54
N LEU A 300 -0.50 16.19 -6.32
CA LEU A 300 0.03 15.32 -5.27
C LEU A 300 0.00 13.85 -5.70
N VAL A 301 -1.07 13.44 -6.38
CA VAL A 301 -1.18 12.09 -6.93
C VAL A 301 -0.17 11.86 -8.05
N LEU A 302 -0.02 12.81 -8.98
CA LEU A 302 0.99 12.72 -10.05
C LEU A 302 2.40 12.56 -9.46
N GLU A 303 2.74 13.33 -8.43
CA GLU A 303 4.03 13.25 -7.74
C GLU A 303 4.25 11.90 -7.05
N LYS A 304 3.32 11.49 -6.17
CA LYS A 304 3.45 10.33 -5.29
C LYS A 304 3.28 8.99 -6.02
N ARG A 305 2.56 8.98 -7.15
CA ARG A 305 2.27 7.77 -7.91
C ARG A 305 3.16 7.61 -9.14
N VAL A 306 3.59 8.70 -9.75
CA VAL A 306 4.30 8.65 -11.03
C VAL A 306 5.69 9.27 -10.89
N LEU A 307 5.79 10.58 -10.68
CA LEU A 307 7.04 11.32 -10.88
C LEU A 307 8.17 10.85 -9.96
N GLN A 308 7.88 10.52 -8.69
CA GLN A 308 8.88 10.00 -7.74
C GLN A 308 9.44 8.63 -8.09
N HIS A 309 8.82 7.92 -9.05
CA HIS A 309 9.15 6.54 -9.41
C HIS A 309 9.64 6.39 -10.86
N LEU A 310 9.59 7.47 -11.66
CA LEU A 310 9.97 7.47 -13.08
C LEU A 310 11.44 7.11 -13.31
N VAL A 311 12.33 7.61 -12.46
CA VAL A 311 13.78 7.41 -12.54
C VAL A 311 14.23 6.90 -11.18
N ALA A 312 14.70 5.65 -11.12
CA ALA A 312 15.16 5.03 -9.89
C ALA A 312 16.44 5.72 -9.42
N ALA A 313 16.53 6.14 -8.14
CA ALA A 313 17.74 6.74 -7.57
C ALA A 313 18.99 5.88 -7.88
N ASP A 314 20.13 6.51 -8.12
CA ASP A 314 21.37 5.78 -8.40
C ASP A 314 21.57 4.73 -7.31
N GLY A 315 21.61 3.46 -7.72
CA GLY A 315 21.97 2.40 -6.80
C GLY A 315 23.36 2.74 -6.29
N THR A 316 23.52 2.91 -4.98
CA THR A 316 24.84 2.75 -4.37
C THR A 316 25.24 1.30 -4.60
N GLY A 317 25.82 1.04 -5.77
CA GLY A 317 26.55 -0.17 -6.05
C GLY A 317 27.82 -0.13 -5.23
N THR A 318 27.72 -0.63 -4.00
CA THR A 318 28.82 -1.15 -3.18
C THR A 318 28.24 -2.17 -2.22
#